data_AF-A0A811UK36-F1
#
_entry.id   AF-A0A811UK36-F1
#
_cell.length_a   1.000
_cell.length_b   1.000
_cell.length_c   1.000
_cell.angle_alpha   90.00
_cell.angle_beta   90.00
_cell.angle_gamma   90.00
#
_symmetry.space_group_name_H-M   'P 1'
#
loop_
_entity.id
_entity.type
_entity.pdbx_description
1 polymer ?
#
loop_
_entity_poly.entity_id
_entity_poly.type
_entity_poly.pdbx_seq_one_letter_code
_entity_poly.pdbx_strand_id
1 'polypeptide(L)'
;MSSAFSSILQTLGLNSTSKKSASTTTSPALHKSFPQEPSNGVLPRGLTEIPLAVVAQHDDFSDCWIVIYDRVYDVTQFLRDHPGGEDIIMEHAGRDATLAFHSTGHSRSAIEQMGEYLIGELPAKERIFRNGSAKVLSIGVPQ
;
A
#
# COMPACT_ATOMS: atom_id res chain seq x y z
N MET A 1 28.96 51.23 -2.66
CA MET A 1 27.74 51.23 -1.82
C MET A 1 26.58 51.57 -2.74
N SER A 2 25.89 50.56 -3.28
CA SER A 2 24.76 50.76 -4.21
C SER A 2 23.46 50.61 -3.45
N SER A 3 22.73 51.71 -3.31
CA SER A 3 21.37 51.75 -2.78
C SER A 3 20.43 52.20 -3.89
N ALA A 4 19.62 51.28 -4.42
CA ALA A 4 18.45 51.61 -5.22
C ALA A 4 17.22 51.13 -4.45
N PHE A 5 16.54 52.07 -3.80
CA PHE A 5 15.19 51.92 -3.26
C PHE A 5 14.21 52.51 -4.27
N SER A 6 13.29 51.69 -4.78
CA SER A 6 11.99 52.15 -5.27
C SER A 6 10.98 51.03 -5.15
N SER A 7 10.10 51.21 -4.18
CA SER A 7 8.86 50.47 -3.92
C SER A 7 7.94 50.44 -5.15
N ILE A 8 7.01 49.47 -5.22
CA ILE A 8 5.55 49.73 -5.12
C ILE A 8 4.71 48.49 -5.51
N LEU A 9 3.86 48.13 -4.55
CA LEU A 9 2.52 47.53 -4.58
C LEU A 9 2.24 46.05 -4.94
N GLN A 10 1.57 45.47 -3.95
CA GLN A 10 0.79 44.24 -3.86
C GLN A 10 -0.41 44.21 -4.83
N THR A 11 -0.84 43.01 -5.22
CA THR A 11 -2.26 42.73 -5.49
C THR A 11 -2.60 41.33 -4.98
N LEU A 12 -3.44 41.31 -3.95
CA LEU A 12 -4.15 40.14 -3.44
C LEU A 12 -5.32 39.84 -4.39
N GLY A 13 -5.44 38.58 -4.81
CA GLY A 13 -6.57 38.08 -5.59
C GLY A 13 -7.20 36.87 -4.90
N LEU A 14 -7.86 37.09 -3.77
CA LEU A 14 -8.82 36.14 -3.19
C LEU A 14 -10.19 36.43 -3.80
N ASN A 15 -10.83 35.43 -4.41
CA ASN A 15 -12.26 35.45 -4.66
C ASN A 15 -12.94 34.28 -3.95
N SER A 16 -14.07 34.60 -3.31
CA SER A 16 -14.80 33.79 -2.34
C SER A 16 -16.19 33.44 -2.88
N THR A 17 -16.88 32.56 -2.14
CA THR A 17 -18.32 32.24 -2.15
C THR A 17 -18.78 31.16 -3.15
N SER A 18 -19.73 30.25 -2.86
CA SER A 18 -20.30 29.66 -1.62
C SER A 18 -21.39 28.68 -2.09
N LYS A 19 -21.51 27.50 -1.44
CA LYS A 19 -22.77 26.74 -1.15
C LYS A 19 -23.65 26.25 -2.34
N LYS A 20 -24.47 25.19 -2.28
CA LYS A 20 -24.79 24.04 -1.40
C LYS A 20 -25.90 23.27 -2.15
N SER A 21 -26.07 21.98 -1.86
CA SER A 21 -27.34 21.19 -1.88
C SER A 21 -27.45 20.03 -2.88
N ALA A 22 -27.36 18.82 -2.30
CA ALA A 22 -28.21 17.62 -2.43
C ALA A 22 -29.08 17.43 -3.69
N SER A 23 -29.01 16.24 -4.31
CA SER A 23 -29.91 15.11 -4.03
C SER A 23 -29.82 14.01 -5.11
N THR A 24 -29.67 12.77 -4.65
CA THR A 24 -30.25 11.51 -5.16
C THR A 24 -29.99 11.03 -6.60
N THR A 25 -29.55 9.77 -6.65
CA THR A 25 -30.02 8.66 -7.51
C THR A 25 -28.99 8.09 -8.50
N THR A 26 -28.84 6.77 -8.37
CA THR A 26 -28.58 5.77 -9.43
C THR A 26 -27.13 5.38 -9.75
N SER A 27 -26.77 4.16 -9.34
CA SER A 27 -25.75 3.30 -9.98
C SER A 27 -26.01 3.16 -11.49
N PRO A 28 -25.03 2.80 -12.33
CA PRO A 28 -24.51 1.43 -12.37
C PRO A 28 -22.99 1.33 -12.56
N ALA A 29 -22.49 0.11 -12.29
CA ALA A 29 -21.13 -0.35 -12.46
C ALA A 29 -20.49 0.01 -13.81
N LEU A 30 -19.22 0.44 -13.79
CA LEU A 30 -18.33 0.33 -14.93
C LEU A 30 -17.01 -0.30 -14.47
N HIS A 31 -16.93 -1.60 -14.75
CA HIS A 31 -15.73 -2.40 -14.77
C HIS A 31 -14.56 -1.62 -15.41
N LYS A 32 -13.46 -1.43 -14.69
CA LYS A 32 -12.18 -1.10 -15.32
C LYS A 32 -11.51 -2.43 -15.61
N SER A 33 -11.57 -2.80 -16.88
CA SER A 33 -10.88 -3.94 -17.47
C SER A 33 -9.38 -3.77 -17.24
N PHE A 34 -8.78 -4.69 -16.49
CA PHE A 34 -7.34 -4.85 -16.40
C PHE A 34 -6.77 -5.20 -17.79
N PRO A 35 -5.69 -4.55 -18.26
CA PRO A 35 -4.90 -5.07 -19.36
C PRO A 35 -4.32 -6.44 -18.99
N GLN A 36 -4.61 -7.47 -19.80
CA GLN A 36 -3.95 -8.76 -19.70
C GLN A 36 -2.62 -8.72 -20.47
N GLU A 37 -1.50 -8.85 -19.76
CA GLU A 37 -0.16 -9.09 -20.31
C GLU A 37 0.44 -10.33 -19.62
N PRO A 38 1.41 -11.03 -20.25
CA PRO A 38 1.30 -12.47 -20.51
C PRO A 38 1.72 -13.37 -19.36
N SER A 39 1.05 -14.52 -19.33
CA SER A 39 1.25 -15.67 -18.45
C SER A 39 2.69 -16.13 -18.33
N ASN A 40 3.24 -16.06 -17.12
CA ASN A 40 4.26 -17.00 -16.65
C ASN A 40 4.16 -17.12 -15.13
N GLY A 41 3.83 -18.33 -14.64
CA GLY A 41 4.06 -18.70 -13.23
C GLY A 41 2.81 -18.96 -12.39
N VAL A 42 1.89 -19.83 -12.83
CA VAL A 42 0.92 -20.42 -11.88
C VAL A 42 1.66 -21.47 -11.05
N LEU A 43 2.19 -21.06 -9.90
CA LEU A 43 2.73 -21.98 -8.90
C LEU A 43 1.59 -22.70 -8.15
N PRO A 44 1.83 -23.92 -7.63
CA PRO A 44 0.77 -24.83 -7.15
C PRO A 44 0.09 -24.44 -5.81
N ARG A 45 0.09 -23.14 -5.44
CA ARG A 45 -0.55 -22.61 -4.22
C ARG A 45 -1.56 -21.49 -4.44
N GLY A 46 -1.91 -21.16 -5.69
CA GLY A 46 -3.05 -20.29 -6.02
C GLY A 46 -2.89 -18.80 -5.69
N LEU A 47 -1.73 -18.37 -5.17
CA LEU A 47 -1.38 -16.96 -4.98
C LEU A 47 -0.65 -16.44 -6.23
N THR A 48 -1.00 -15.23 -6.65
CA THR A 48 -0.36 -14.54 -7.78
C THR A 48 1.05 -14.08 -7.40
N GLU A 49 2.02 -14.26 -8.30
CA GLU A 49 3.36 -13.68 -8.11
C GLU A 49 3.36 -12.20 -8.49
N ILE A 50 3.80 -11.34 -7.57
CA ILE A 50 3.85 -9.88 -7.74
C ILE A 50 5.29 -9.43 -7.47
N PRO A 51 6.03 -8.96 -8.50
CA PRO A 51 7.39 -8.45 -8.31
C PRO A 51 7.44 -7.23 -7.40
N LEU A 52 8.54 -7.06 -6.65
CA LEU A 52 8.76 -5.92 -5.77
C LEU A 52 8.71 -4.58 -6.54
N ALA A 53 9.15 -4.58 -7.81
CA ALA A 53 9.06 -3.41 -8.68
C ALA A 53 7.62 -3.01 -9.04
N VAL A 54 6.67 -3.94 -8.99
CA VAL A 54 5.23 -3.63 -9.10
C VAL A 54 4.74 -3.06 -7.79
N VAL A 55 5.06 -3.69 -6.65
CA VAL A 55 4.69 -3.19 -5.31
C VAL A 55 5.15 -1.74 -5.11
N ALA A 56 6.36 -1.40 -5.56
CA ALA A 56 6.92 -0.05 -5.46
C ALA A 56 6.14 1.07 -6.19
N GLN A 57 5.13 0.73 -7.00
CA GLN A 57 4.24 1.69 -7.65
C GLN A 57 3.00 2.03 -6.82
N HIS A 58 2.80 1.33 -5.70
CA HIS A 58 1.65 1.46 -4.81
C HIS A 58 2.13 2.06 -3.47
N ASP A 59 2.55 3.33 -3.50
CA ASP A 59 3.16 4.06 -2.39
C ASP A 59 2.35 5.28 -1.90
N ASP A 60 1.05 5.33 -2.21
CA ASP A 60 0.15 6.46 -1.93
C ASP A 60 -0.98 6.10 -0.95
N PHE A 61 -1.58 7.09 -0.27
CA PHE A 61 -2.71 6.88 0.66
C PHE A 61 -3.95 6.25 0.02
N SER A 62 -4.15 6.41 -1.29
CA SER A 62 -5.25 5.80 -2.04
C SER A 62 -4.86 4.51 -2.75
N ASP A 63 -3.60 4.11 -2.67
CA ASP A 63 -3.03 2.94 -3.33
C ASP A 63 -1.73 2.52 -2.62
N CYS A 64 -1.86 1.75 -1.54
CA CYS A 64 -0.76 1.42 -0.64
C CYS A 64 -0.60 -0.09 -0.50
N TRP A 65 0.49 -0.62 -1.06
CA TRP A 65 0.87 -2.02 -0.89
C TRP A 65 2.14 -2.15 -0.07
N ILE A 66 2.23 -3.24 0.69
CA ILE A 66 3.42 -3.57 1.49
C ILE A 66 3.78 -5.05 1.35
N VAL A 67 5.05 -5.37 1.55
CA VAL A 67 5.52 -6.75 1.64
C VAL A 67 5.80 -7.11 3.10
N ILE A 68 5.24 -8.24 3.54
CA ILE A 68 5.55 -8.81 4.85
C ILE A 68 5.82 -10.32 4.69
N TYR A 69 7.02 -10.77 5.06
CA TYR A 69 7.47 -12.16 4.91
C TYR A 69 7.26 -12.73 3.50
N ASP A 70 7.71 -11.98 2.49
CA ASP A 70 7.56 -12.26 1.04
C ASP A 70 6.11 -12.31 0.52
N ARG A 71 5.12 -11.99 1.33
CA ARG A 71 3.72 -11.85 0.89
C ARG A 71 3.40 -10.39 0.62
N VAL A 72 2.58 -10.16 -0.40
CA VAL A 72 2.17 -8.82 -0.83
C VAL A 72 0.75 -8.55 -0.34
N TYR A 73 0.56 -7.43 0.33
CA TYR A 73 -0.72 -7.03 0.92
C TYR A 73 -1.16 -5.67 0.37
N ASP A 74 -2.42 -5.58 -0.03
CA ASP A 74 -3.08 -4.30 -0.31
C ASP A 74 -3.74 -3.80 0.97
N VAL A 75 -3.11 -2.82 1.62
CA VAL A 75 -3.54 -2.28 2.90
C VAL A 75 -4.25 -0.93 2.76
N THR A 76 -4.58 -0.53 1.52
CA THR A 76 -5.17 0.79 1.22
C THR A 76 -6.39 1.10 2.08
N GLN A 77 -7.31 0.15 2.21
CA GLN A 77 -8.53 0.34 3.02
C GLN A 77 -8.24 0.27 4.53
N PHE A 78 -7.17 -0.43 4.92
CA PHE A 78 -6.80 -0.65 6.32
C PHE A 78 -6.05 0.54 6.94
N LEU A 79 -5.44 1.40 6.14
CA LEU A 79 -4.62 2.53 6.63
C LEU A 79 -5.30 3.28 7.79
N ARG A 80 -6.58 3.63 7.62
CA ARG A 80 -7.35 4.41 8.60
C ARG A 80 -7.78 3.62 9.84
N ASP A 81 -7.84 2.30 9.71
CA ASP A 81 -8.24 1.39 10.77
C ASP A 81 -7.03 0.81 11.52
N HIS A 82 -5.81 1.12 11.07
CA HIS A 82 -4.58 0.65 11.71
C HIS A 82 -4.41 1.26 13.11
N PRO A 83 -4.40 0.46 14.19
CA PRO A 83 -4.31 0.98 15.57
C PRO A 83 -3.02 1.76 15.87
N GLY A 84 -1.95 1.50 15.11
CA GLY A 84 -0.68 2.23 15.21
C GLY A 84 -0.65 3.57 14.47
N GLY A 85 -1.72 3.91 13.73
CA GLY A 85 -1.81 5.09 12.86
C GLY A 85 -1.39 4.80 11.42
N GLU A 86 -2.00 5.51 10.46
CA GLU A 86 -1.74 5.34 9.03
C GLU A 86 -0.30 5.70 8.64
N ASP A 87 0.27 6.73 9.29
CA ASP A 87 1.62 7.23 9.01
C ASP A 87 2.69 6.13 9.14
N ILE A 88 2.53 5.22 10.10
CA ILE A 88 3.49 4.12 10.35
C ILE A 88 3.53 3.13 9.17
N ILE A 89 2.37 2.86 8.56
CA ILE A 89 2.32 2.03 7.36
C ILE A 89 2.89 2.80 6.17
N MET A 90 2.57 4.08 6.04
CA MET A 90 3.00 4.92 4.92
C MET A 90 4.53 5.09 4.83
N GLU A 91 5.26 5.02 5.94
CA GLU A 91 6.73 4.96 5.91
C GLU A 91 7.30 3.79 5.07
N HIS A 92 6.49 2.73 4.91
CA HIS A 92 6.84 1.49 4.23
C HIS A 92 5.99 1.24 2.98
N ALA A 93 5.19 2.22 2.53
CA ALA A 93 4.37 2.07 1.34
C ALA A 93 5.25 1.76 0.11
N GLY A 94 4.81 0.78 -0.68
CA GLY A 94 5.54 0.25 -1.83
C GLY A 94 6.80 -0.58 -1.50
N ARG A 95 7.01 -0.98 -0.24
CA ARG A 95 8.27 -1.59 0.23
C ARG A 95 8.05 -2.81 1.12
N ASP A 96 9.14 -3.47 1.48
CA ASP A 96 9.14 -4.50 2.52
C ASP A 96 9.08 -3.87 3.92
N ALA A 97 8.04 -4.22 4.67
CA ALA A 97 7.74 -3.77 6.02
C ALA A 97 8.00 -4.88 7.06
N THR A 98 8.63 -6.00 6.67
CA THR A 98 8.75 -7.20 7.52
C THR A 98 9.43 -6.91 8.84
N LEU A 99 10.53 -6.14 8.83
CA LEU A 99 11.26 -5.83 10.05
C LEU A 99 10.44 -4.96 11.00
N ALA A 100 9.83 -3.88 10.48
CA ALA A 100 8.96 -3.01 11.26
C ALA A 100 7.77 -3.78 11.84
N PHE A 101 7.11 -4.59 11.01
CA PHE A 101 6.00 -5.43 11.42
C PHE A 101 6.38 -6.42 12.55
N HIS A 102 7.53 -7.07 12.40
CA HIS A 102 8.02 -8.05 13.36
C HIS A 102 8.40 -7.41 14.69
N SER A 103 9.15 -6.30 14.64
CA SER A 103 9.64 -5.60 15.85
C SER A 103 8.52 -4.98 16.68
N THR A 104 7.40 -4.60 16.07
CA THR A 104 6.23 -4.07 16.78
C THR A 104 5.55 -5.12 17.67
N GLY A 105 5.63 -6.40 17.32
CA GLY A 105 5.03 -7.48 18.13
C GLY A 105 3.50 -7.50 18.07
N HIS A 106 2.94 -7.51 16.85
CA HIS A 106 1.49 -7.63 16.63
C HIS A 106 0.91 -8.89 17.31
N SER A 107 -0.31 -8.76 17.84
CA SER A 107 -1.02 -9.89 18.44
C SER A 107 -1.35 -10.95 17.40
N ARG A 108 -1.57 -12.19 17.84
CA ARG A 108 -1.96 -13.29 16.95
C ARG A 108 -3.21 -12.95 16.12
N SER A 109 -4.21 -12.31 16.73
CA SER A 109 -5.43 -11.92 16.02
C SER A 109 -5.15 -10.86 14.94
N ALA A 110 -4.25 -9.91 15.20
CA ALA A 110 -3.86 -8.93 14.19
C ALA A 110 -3.12 -9.58 13.02
N ILE A 111 -2.26 -10.57 13.29
CA ILE A 111 -1.58 -11.34 12.25
C ILE A 111 -2.58 -12.16 11.43
N GLU A 112 -3.59 -12.77 12.07
CA GLU A 112 -4.64 -13.52 11.38
C GLU A 112 -5.49 -12.60 10.47
N GLN A 113 -5.78 -11.36 10.89
CA GLN A 113 -6.50 -10.36 10.09
C GLN A 113 -5.77 -9.96 8.81
N MET A 114 -4.44 -10.05 8.76
CA MET A 114 -3.68 -9.72 7.55
C MET A 114 -4.09 -10.56 6.33
N GLY A 115 -4.63 -11.76 6.56
CA GLY A 115 -5.10 -12.64 5.49
C GLY A 115 -6.17 -12.00 4.60
N GLU A 116 -6.94 -11.04 5.12
CA GLU A 116 -7.97 -10.31 4.35
C GLU A 116 -7.38 -9.38 3.29
N TYR A 117 -6.13 -8.93 3.49
CA TYR A 117 -5.43 -7.98 2.63
C TYR A 117 -4.43 -8.67 1.69
N LEU A 118 -4.30 -9.99 1.77
CA LEU A 118 -3.31 -10.75 0.98
C LEU A 118 -3.72 -10.81 -0.49
N ILE A 119 -2.87 -10.27 -1.37
CA ILE A 119 -3.12 -10.26 -2.83
C ILE A 119 -2.13 -11.11 -3.62
N GLY A 120 -0.99 -11.50 -3.02
CA GLY A 120 0.00 -12.31 -3.70
C GLY A 120 1.25 -12.59 -2.89
N GLU A 121 2.29 -13.06 -3.56
CA GLU A 121 3.61 -13.27 -3.00
C GLU A 121 4.69 -12.80 -3.99
N LEU A 122 5.87 -12.44 -3.48
CA LEU A 122 7.00 -12.07 -4.33
C LEU A 122 7.38 -13.25 -5.24
N PRO A 123 7.95 -13.03 -6.44
CA PRO A 123 8.48 -14.13 -7.25
C PRO A 123 9.65 -14.80 -6.52
N ALA A 124 9.83 -16.11 -6.71
CA ALA A 124 10.81 -16.91 -5.94
C ALA A 124 12.24 -16.31 -5.87
N LYS A 125 12.67 -15.63 -6.94
CA LYS A 125 13.99 -14.95 -7.05
C LYS A 125 14.14 -13.73 -6.14
N GLU A 126 13.04 -13.12 -5.71
CA GLU A 126 12.98 -11.93 -4.85
C GLU A 126 12.62 -12.30 -3.39
N ARG A 127 12.36 -13.59 -3.10
CA ARG A 127 12.01 -14.05 -1.75
C ARG A 127 13.24 -14.21 -0.86
N ILE A 128 13.13 -13.72 0.37
CA ILE A 128 14.18 -13.85 1.40
C ILE A 128 13.77 -14.86 2.48
N PHE A 129 12.48 -14.99 2.77
CA PHE A 129 11.94 -15.78 3.87
C PHE A 129 11.33 -17.13 3.44
N ARG A 130 10.87 -17.27 2.19
CA ARG A 130 10.10 -18.41 1.67
C ARG A 130 10.76 -19.06 0.44
N ASN A 131 12.03 -19.47 0.56
CA ASN A 131 12.72 -20.22 -0.51
C ASN A 131 12.26 -21.70 -0.55
N GLY A 132 12.10 -22.24 -1.76
CA GLY A 132 11.23 -23.38 -2.09
C GLY A 132 11.61 -24.78 -1.57
N SER A 133 12.07 -24.96 -0.34
CA SER A 133 12.30 -26.32 0.20
C SER A 133 12.09 -26.52 1.70
N ALA A 134 11.74 -25.50 2.50
CA ALA A 134 11.55 -25.75 3.92
C ALA A 134 10.44 -24.92 4.57
N LYS A 135 9.63 -25.64 5.33
CA LYS A 135 8.74 -25.20 6.40
C LYS A 135 9.59 -24.63 7.54
N VAL A 136 10.14 -23.41 7.39
CA VAL A 136 10.79 -22.66 8.47
C VAL A 136 10.47 -21.19 8.16
N LEU A 137 9.76 -20.47 9.03
CA LEU A 137 10.42 -19.83 10.16
C LEU A 137 9.79 -20.19 11.52
N SER A 138 10.66 -20.62 12.41
CA SER A 138 10.51 -20.87 13.85
C SER A 138 10.14 -19.62 14.68
N ILE A 139 9.49 -18.62 14.07
CA ILE A 139 9.25 -17.29 14.67
C ILE A 139 7.74 -16.98 14.83
N GLY A 140 6.86 -17.97 14.61
CA GLY A 140 5.44 -17.81 14.95
C GLY A 140 4.62 -17.02 13.94
N VAL A 141 5.10 -16.88 12.70
CA VAL A 141 4.29 -16.37 11.59
C VAL A 141 3.35 -17.51 11.14
N PRO A 142 2.02 -17.34 11.20
CA PRO A 142 1.08 -18.37 10.74
C PRO A 142 1.21 -18.61 9.24
N GLN A 143 1.00 -19.87 8.85
CA GLN A 143 0.93 -20.30 7.45
C GLN A 143 -0.28 -19.70 6.76
#